data_AF-A0A919EZF5-F1
#
_entry.id   AF-A0A919EZF5-F1
#
_cell.length_a   1.000
_cell.length_b   1.000
_cell.length_c   1.000
_cell.angle_alpha   90.00
_cell.angle_beta   90.00
_cell.angle_gamma   90.00
#
_symmetry.space_group_name_H-M   'P 1'
#
loop_
_entity.id
_entity.type
_entity.pdbx_description
1 polymer ?
#
loop_
_entity_poly.entity_id
_entity_poly.type
_entity_poly.pdbx_seq_one_letter_code
_entity_poly.pdbx_strand_id
1 'polypeptide(L)' 'MTDTPTPAPGQIWQDNDPRGYGRKLLIERTDQTHATMCQVALTPAGEPVPLPGVRRTRIRLDRLRPTSTGYRYISGGQQ' A
#
# COMPACT_ATOMS: atom_id res chain seq x y z
N MET A 1 -14.12 12.12 9.53
CA MET A 1 -13.06 12.45 8.55
C MET A 1 -11.90 11.52 8.87
N THR A 2 -11.72 10.45 8.10
CA THR A 2 -10.60 9.52 8.31
C THR A 2 -9.34 10.17 7.76
N ASP A 3 -8.54 10.75 8.66
CA ASP A 3 -7.22 11.29 8.35
C ASP A 3 -6.40 10.16 7.70
N THR A 4 -6.19 10.29 6.40
CA THR A 4 -5.41 9.33 5.63
C THR A 4 -3.98 9.84 5.65
N PRO A 5 -3.02 9.06 6.17
CA PRO A 5 -1.65 9.54 6.28
C PRO A 5 -1.09 9.85 4.90
N THR A 6 -0.23 10.87 4.83
CA THR A 6 0.50 11.16 3.59
C THR A 6 1.29 9.92 3.16
N PRO A 7 1.16 9.46 1.91
CA PRO A 7 1.90 8.30 1.42
C PRO A 7 3.41 8.47 1.54
N ALA A 8 4.07 7.51 2.17
CA ALA A 8 5.51 7.51 2.39
C ALA A 8 6.10 6.09 2.28
N PRO A 9 7.40 5.96 1.93
CA PRO A 9 8.09 4.67 1.94
C PRO A 9 7.95 3.94 3.30
N GLY A 10 7.82 2.62 3.25
CA GLY A 10 7.63 1.78 4.43
C GLY A 10 6.17 1.66 4.90
N GLN A 11 5.22 2.36 4.27
CA GLN A 11 3.80 2.19 4.56
C GLN A 11 3.19 1.03 3.78
N ILE A 12 2.26 0.32 4.43
CA ILE A 12 1.50 -0.80 3.88
C ILE A 12 0.07 -0.36 3.61
N TRP A 13 -0.38 -0.62 2.39
CA TRP A 13 -1.69 -0.26 1.88
C TRP A 13 -2.39 -1.50 1.35
N GLN A 14 -3.69 -1.60 1.61
CA GLN A 14 -4.53 -2.68 1.10
C GLN A 14 -5.48 -2.14 0.04
N ASP A 15 -5.62 -2.89 -1.03
CA ASP A 15 -6.63 -2.62 -2.07
C ASP A 15 -8.03 -2.77 -1.48
N ASN A 16 -8.88 -1.75 -1.65
CA ASN A 16 -10.25 -1.73 -1.13
C ASN A 16 -11.27 -2.26 -2.15
N ASP A 17 -10.84 -2.69 -3.35
CA ASP A 17 -11.71 -3.30 -4.35
C ASP A 17 -12.20 -4.68 -3.85
N PRO A 18 -13.51 -4.89 -3.67
CA PRO A 18 -14.06 -6.17 -3.21
C PRO A 18 -13.80 -7.33 -4.18
N ARG A 19 -13.43 -7.05 -5.43
CA ARG A 19 -13.07 -8.05 -6.46
C ARG A 19 -11.60 -8.46 -6.39
N GLY A 20 -10.75 -7.63 -5.79
CA GLY A 20 -9.36 -7.94 -5.52
C GLY A 20 -9.22 -8.47 -4.10
N TYR A 21 -8.82 -9.73 -3.94
CA TYR A 21 -8.70 -10.42 -2.63
C TYR A 21 -7.67 -9.78 -1.66
N GLY A 22 -7.95 -8.58 -1.13
CA GLY A 22 -7.24 -7.97 0.00
C GLY A 22 -5.73 -7.87 -0.15
N ARG A 23 -5.23 -7.69 -1.39
CA ARG A 23 -3.79 -7.60 -1.67
C ARG A 23 -3.17 -6.45 -0.88
N LYS A 24 -2.00 -6.72 -0.30
CA LYS A 24 -1.26 -5.75 0.50
C LYS A 24 -0.02 -5.31 -0.27
N LEU A 25 0.20 -4.01 -0.27
CA LEU A 25 1.22 -3.34 -1.06
C LEU A 25 2.07 -2.48 -0.13
N LEU A 26 3.37 -2.70 -0.13
CA LEU A 26 4.35 -1.88 0.58
C LEU A 26 4.86 -0.79 -0.36
N ILE A 27 4.88 0.46 0.10
CA ILE A 27 5.54 1.55 -0.62
C ILE A 27 7.06 1.37 -0.50
N GLU A 28 7.72 1.09 -1.62
CA GLU A 28 9.20 1.07 -1.69
C GLU A 28 9.75 2.48 -1.94
N ARG A 29 9.06 3.27 -2.77
CA ARG A 29 9.46 4.64 -3.12
C ARG A 29 8.24 5.47 -3.49
N THR A 30 8.28 6.76 -3.18
CA THR A 30 7.34 7.76 -3.70
C THR A 30 8.07 8.75 -4.60
N ASP A 31 7.44 9.07 -5.72
CA ASP A 31 7.77 10.19 -6.61
C ASP A 31 6.72 11.30 -6.40
N GLN A 32 6.78 12.38 -7.18
CA GLN A 32 5.84 13.52 -7.05
C GLN A 32 4.37 13.14 -7.22
N THR A 33 4.06 12.14 -8.04
CA THR A 33 2.68 11.78 -8.41
C THR A 33 2.36 10.29 -8.22
N HIS A 34 3.37 9.44 -8.03
CA HIS A 34 3.22 8.00 -7.99
C HIS A 34 4.00 7.38 -6.83
N ALA A 35 3.45 6.33 -6.23
CA ALA A 35 4.18 5.39 -5.38
C ALA A 35 4.56 4.15 -6.21
N THR A 36 5.81 3.74 -6.10
CA THR A 36 6.25 2.41 -6.50
C THR A 36 6.04 1.47 -5.32
N MET A 37 5.21 0.45 -5.54
CA MET A 37 4.78 -0.47 -4.52
C MET A 37 5.06 -1.91 -4.90
N CYS A 38 5.41 -2.73 -3.92
CA CYS A 38 5.61 -4.17 -4.08
C CYS A 38 4.55 -4.93 -3.28
N GLN A 39 4.10 -6.08 -3.79
CA GLN A 39 3.15 -6.92 -3.07
C GLN A 39 3.84 -7.66 -1.93
N VAL A 40 3.25 -7.55 -0.74
CA VAL A 40 3.77 -8.16 0.49
C VAL A 40 2.70 -9.03 1.14
N ALA A 41 3.14 -10.10 1.79
CA ALA A 41 2.35 -10.78 2.82
C ALA A 41 2.66 -10.14 4.18
N LEU A 42 1.74 -10.22 5.13
CA LEU A 42 2.04 -9.89 6.52
C LEU A 42 2.31 -11.19 7.27
N THR A 43 3.38 -11.22 8.06
CA THR A 43 3.61 -12.29 9.03
C THR A 43 2.54 -12.24 10.14
N PRO A 44 2.40 -13.29 10.96
CA PRO A 44 1.57 -13.23 12.16
C PRO A 44 1.96 -12.09 13.13
N ALA A 45 3.22 -11.64 13.08
CA ALA A 45 3.71 -10.49 13.84
C ALA A 45 3.39 -9.12 13.19
N GLY A 46 2.76 -9.10 12.01
CA GLY A 46 2.40 -7.89 11.28
C GLY A 46 3.52 -7.30 10.42
N GLU A 47 4.62 -8.02 10.23
CA GLU A 47 5.76 -7.55 9.43
C GLU A 47 5.54 -7.82 7.93
N PRO A 48 5.86 -6.87 7.04
CA PRO A 48 5.73 -7.06 5.61
C PRO A 48 6.86 -7.95 5.06
N VAL A 49 6.48 -9.03 4.39
CA VAL A 49 7.38 -9.94 3.67
C VAL A 49 7.10 -9.83 2.17
N PRO A 50 8.07 -9.39 1.35
CA PRO A 50 7.94 -9.35 -0.10
C PRO A 50 7.60 -10.72 -0.66
N LEU A 51 6.58 -10.79 -1.50
CA LEU A 51 6.23 -12.03 -2.18
C LEU A 51 7.24 -12.28 -3.33
N PRO A 52 7.81 -13.48 -3.45
CA PRO A 52 8.73 -13.79 -4.55
C PRO A 52 8.00 -13.76 -5.89
N GLY A 53 8.66 -13.19 -6.92
CA GLY A 53 8.13 -13.16 -8.30
C GLY A 53 7.04 -12.12 -8.58
N VAL A 54 6.66 -11.30 -7.60
CA VAL A 54 5.66 -10.22 -7.83
C VAL A 54 6.31 -9.01 -8.50
N ARG A 55 5.57 -8.41 -9.43
CA ARG A 55 6.02 -7.19 -10.11
C ARG A 55 5.79 -5.98 -9.22
N ARG A 56 6.73 -5.03 -9.28
CA ARG A 56 6.51 -3.68 -8.76
C ARG A 56 5.44 -2.98 -9.56
N THR A 57 4.54 -2.30 -8.85
CA THR A 57 3.43 -1.58 -9.46
C THR A 57 3.58 -0.10 -9.17
N ARG A 58 3.27 0.74 -10.16
CA ARG A 58 3.17 2.19 -9.96
C ARG A 58 1.72 2.57 -9.77
N ILE A 59 1.43 3.20 -8.63
CA ILE A 59 0.08 3.64 -8.24
C ILE A 59 0.12 5.14 -7.99
N ARG A 60 -0.88 5.87 -8.49
CA ARG A 60 -0.99 7.31 -8.26
C ARG A 60 -1.25 7.60 -6.78
N LEU A 61 -0.56 8.60 -6.23
CA LEU A 61 -0.71 8.98 -4.82
C LEU A 61 -2.15 9.37 -4.46
N ASP A 62 -2.90 9.97 -5.39
CA ASP A 62 -4.31 10.33 -5.19
C ASP A 62 -5.25 9.11 -5.02
N ARG A 63 -4.78 7.90 -5.35
CA ARG A 63 -5.54 6.66 -5.13
C ARG A 63 -5.29 6.08 -3.74
N LEU A 64 -4.25 6.52 -3.03
CA LEU A 64 -3.92 6.08 -1.67
C LEU A 64 -4.81 6.81 -0.65
N ARG A 65 -6.11 6.54 -0.78
CA ARG A 65 -7.17 7.02 0.10
C ARG A 65 -8.29 5.98 0.12
N PRO A 66 -9.00 5.82 1.25
CA PRO A 66 -10.00 4.78 1.43
C PRO A 66 -11.32 5.12 0.71
N THR A 67 -11.30 5.26 -0.62
CA THR A 67 -12.50 5.32 -1.47
C THR A 67 -12.93 3.91 -1.88
N SER A 68 -14.12 3.76 -2.48
CA SER A 68 -14.68 2.46 -2.90
C SER A 68 -13.80 1.65 -3.86
N THR A 69 -12.87 2.28 -4.56
CA THR A 69 -11.89 1.66 -5.47
C THR A 69 -10.44 2.08 -5.18
N GLY A 70 -10.23 2.71 -4.02
CA GLY A 70 -8.94 3.22 -3.60
C GLY A 70 -8.16 2.21 -2.77
N TYR A 71 -7.11 2.69 -2.10
CA TYR A 71 -6.32 1.90 -1.17
C TYR A 71 -6.52 2.42 0.25
N ARG A 72 -6.66 1.50 1.19
CA ARG A 72 -6.74 1.78 2.61
C ARG A 72 -5.36 1.59 3.25
N TYR A 73 -4.94 2.57 4.03
CA TYR A 73 -3.77 2.43 4.89
C TYR A 73 -4.00 1.36 5.97
N ILE A 74 -3.03 0.46 6.15
CA ILE A 74 -3.10 -0.61 7.15
C ILE A 74 -2.12 -0.35 8.29
N SER A 75 -0.84 -0.13 7.97
CA SER A 75 0.23 0.03 8.97
C SER A 75 1.51 0.57 8.34
N GLY A 76 2.49 0.93 9.17
CA GLY A 76 3.82 1.37 8.75
C GLY A 76 3.93 2.87 8.50
N GLY A 77 5.10 3.29 8.05
CA GLY A 77 5.50 4.70 7.95
C GLY A 77 6.67 4.97 8.88
N GLN A 78 7.84 5.25 8.30
CA GLN A 78 8.92 5.87 9.05
C GLN A 78 8.54 7.35 9.24
N GLN A 79 8.53 7.80 10.50
CA GLN A 79 8.53 9.22 10.85
C GLN A 79 9.88 9.85 10.46
#